data_AF-A0A0M3KJH3-F1
#
_entry.id   AF-A0A0M3KJH3-F1
#
_cell.length_a   1.000
_cell.length_b   1.000
_cell.length_c   1.000
_cell.angle_alpha   90.00
_cell.angle_beta   90.00
_cell.angle_gamma   90.00
#
_symmetry.space_group_name_H-M   'P 1'
#
loop_
_entity.id
_entity.type
_entity.pdbx_description
1 polymer ?
#
loop_
_entity_poly.entity_id
_entity_poly.type
_entity_poly.pdbx_seq_one_letter_code
_entity_poly.pdbx_strand_id
1 'polypeptide(L)'
;MTPLTVQMVNDYTDAEYLGNITIGTPQQDFRVILDTGSSNLWVPDSSSRDSRVCAVKQCFDSSASSTYKADGREWSIQYGSGASSGFFGEDVVRFGGEGSTQLVVPNTIFGQALVLSKSIIRDDLDGILGLA
;
A
#
# COMPACT_ATOMS: atom_id res chain seq x y z
N MET A 1 12.65 -0.01 27.43
CA MET A 1 12.59 -0.68 26.11
C MET A 1 11.19 -0.51 25.59
N THR A 2 11.02 0.01 24.38
CA THR A 2 9.73 -0.04 23.68
C THR A 2 9.40 -1.51 23.40
N PRO A 3 8.15 -1.98 23.63
CA PRO A 3 7.76 -3.33 23.26
C PRO A 3 8.00 -3.55 21.77
N LEU A 4 8.50 -4.74 21.40
CA LEU A 4 8.61 -5.14 20.00
C LEU A 4 7.20 -5.31 19.42
N THR A 5 6.92 -4.61 18.33
CA THR A 5 5.78 -4.93 17.47
C THR A 5 6.20 -5.97 16.45
N VAL A 6 5.50 -7.11 16.42
CA VAL A 6 5.74 -8.18 15.44
C VAL A 6 4.84 -7.97 14.24
N GLN A 7 5.46 -7.86 13.05
CA GLN A 7 4.73 -7.90 11.78
C GLN A 7 4.51 -9.36 11.38
N MET A 8 3.26 -9.80 11.35
CA MET A 8 2.90 -11.11 10.79
C MET A 8 2.96 -11.05 9.27
N VAL A 9 3.43 -12.13 8.67
CA VAL A 9 3.59 -12.28 7.22
C VAL A 9 2.92 -13.57 6.80
N ASN A 10 2.13 -13.50 5.73
CA ASN A 10 1.42 -14.64 5.17
C ASN A 10 2.15 -15.13 3.92
N ASP A 11 2.37 -16.43 3.86
CA ASP A 11 2.86 -17.11 2.67
C ASP A 11 1.71 -17.27 1.66
N TYR A 12 1.94 -16.79 0.45
CA TYR A 12 1.08 -16.96 -0.70
C TYR A 12 1.75 -17.87 -1.71
N THR A 13 1.45 -19.17 -1.58
CA THR A 13 1.84 -20.23 -2.53
C THR A 13 3.35 -20.39 -2.75
N ASP A 14 4.18 -20.12 -1.74
CA ASP A 14 5.65 -20.08 -1.85
C ASP A 14 6.17 -19.07 -2.90
N ALA A 15 5.32 -18.17 -3.38
CA ALA A 15 5.64 -17.18 -4.40
C ALA A 15 5.86 -15.79 -3.78
N GLU A 16 5.04 -15.43 -2.77
CA GLU A 16 5.05 -14.10 -2.18
C GLU A 16 4.82 -14.14 -0.67
N TYR A 17 5.43 -13.17 0.03
CA TYR A 17 5.27 -12.96 1.46
C TYR A 17 4.58 -11.61 1.70
N LEU A 18 3.31 -11.66 2.11
CA LEU A 18 2.48 -10.47 2.27
C LEU A 18 2.33 -10.07 3.74
N GLY A 19 2.60 -8.80 4.03
CA GLY A 19 2.32 -8.17 5.31
C GLY A 19 1.07 -7.30 5.23
N ASN A 20 0.26 -7.30 6.28
CA ASN A 20 -0.82 -6.34 6.41
C ASN A 20 -0.28 -5.01 6.95
N ILE A 21 -0.69 -3.91 6.34
CA ILE A 21 -0.51 -2.55 6.84
C ILE A 21 -1.86 -1.83 6.87
N THR A 22 -1.95 -0.74 7.62
CA THR A 22 -3.06 0.20 7.47
C THR A 22 -2.57 1.60 7.13
N ILE A 23 -3.40 2.33 6.39
CA ILE A 23 -3.15 3.73 6.02
C ILE A 23 -4.36 4.56 6.40
N GLY A 24 -4.13 5.74 6.99
CA GLY A 24 -5.18 6.72 7.28
C GLY A 24 -5.80 6.65 8.67
N THR A 25 -6.76 7.55 8.89
CA THR A 25 -7.56 7.64 10.12
C THR A 25 -9.03 7.99 9.81
N PRO A 26 -10.01 7.07 9.95
CA PRO A 26 -9.87 5.66 10.36
C PRO A 26 -8.99 4.84 9.42
N GLN A 27 -8.55 3.68 9.93
CA GLN A 27 -7.58 2.81 9.27
C GLN A 27 -8.20 2.15 8.01
N GLN A 28 -7.45 2.08 6.93
CA GLN A 28 -7.78 1.33 5.71
C GLN A 28 -6.72 0.24 5.51
N ASP A 29 -7.13 -1.03 5.46
CA ASP A 29 -6.21 -2.19 5.39
C ASP A 29 -5.71 -2.47 3.97
N PHE A 30 -4.43 -2.84 3.87
CA PHE A 30 -3.81 -3.28 2.63
C PHE A 30 -2.88 -4.47 2.88
N ARG A 31 -2.85 -5.41 1.92
CA ARG A 31 -1.84 -6.47 1.86
C ARG A 31 -0.72 -6.01 0.94
N VAL A 32 0.49 -5.93 1.46
CA VAL A 32 1.65 -5.46 0.70
C VAL A 32 2.77 -6.48 0.68
N ILE A 33 3.48 -6.56 -0.44
CA ILE A 33 4.79 -7.22 -0.46
C ILE A 33 5.76 -6.39 0.38
N LEU A 34 6.51 -7.05 1.25
CA LEU A 34 7.63 -6.46 1.98
C LEU A 34 8.90 -6.59 1.12
N ASP A 35 9.17 -5.58 0.30
CA ASP A 35 10.14 -5.66 -0.79
C ASP A 35 11.49 -5.01 -0.42
N THR A 36 12.51 -5.84 -0.19
CA THR A 36 13.88 -5.34 0.08
C THR A 36 14.64 -4.94 -1.19
N GLY A 37 14.04 -5.09 -2.38
CA GLY A 37 14.60 -4.69 -3.67
C GLY A 37 14.19 -3.29 -4.14
N SER A 38 13.29 -2.61 -3.42
CA SER A 38 12.82 -1.25 -3.72
C SER A 38 12.66 -0.40 -2.46
N SER A 39 12.40 0.90 -2.62
CA SER A 39 12.34 1.86 -1.50
C SER A 39 11.01 2.63 -1.38
N ASN A 40 10.03 2.37 -2.25
CA ASN A 40 8.77 3.12 -2.27
C ASN A 40 7.61 2.28 -1.72
N LEU A 41 6.72 2.92 -0.96
CA LEU A 41 5.39 2.41 -0.65
C LEU A 41 4.40 2.93 -1.70
N TRP A 42 3.55 2.06 -2.24
CA TRP A 42 2.37 2.46 -2.99
C TRP A 42 1.22 1.48 -2.81
N VAL A 43 -0.02 2.00 -2.87
CA VAL A 43 -1.27 1.23 -2.85
C VAL A 43 -2.22 1.76 -3.94
N PRO A 44 -3.23 0.99 -4.37
CA PRO A 44 -4.22 1.45 -5.34
C PRO A 44 -5.05 2.60 -4.78
N ASP A 45 -5.45 3.53 -5.64
CA ASP A 45 -6.26 4.70 -5.27
C ASP A 45 -7.72 4.52 -5.70
N SER A 46 -8.67 4.94 -4.85
CA SER A 46 -10.11 4.79 -5.09
C SER A 46 -10.62 5.61 -6.27
N SER A 47 -9.87 6.62 -6.71
CA SER A 47 -10.20 7.45 -7.87
C SER A 47 -9.70 6.90 -9.20
N SER A 48 -9.12 5.68 -9.22
CA SER A 48 -8.74 4.99 -10.44
C SER A 48 -9.89 4.94 -11.45
N ARG A 49 -9.58 5.21 -12.73
CA ARG A 49 -10.56 5.17 -13.83
C ARG A 49 -10.82 3.76 -14.36
N ASP A 50 -9.97 2.79 -14.01
CA ASP A 50 -10.18 1.39 -14.35
C ASP A 50 -11.04 0.74 -13.26
N SER A 51 -12.32 0.55 -13.54
CA SER A 51 -13.30 0.00 -12.60
C SER A 51 -12.94 -1.38 -12.07
N ARG A 52 -12.00 -2.10 -12.70
CA ARG A 52 -11.54 -3.41 -12.23
C ARG A 52 -10.61 -3.32 -11.04
N VAL A 53 -9.89 -2.20 -10.87
CA VAL A 53 -8.86 -2.06 -9.83
C VAL A 53 -9.50 -2.22 -8.45
N CYS A 54 -10.43 -1.34 -8.08
CA CYS A 54 -11.09 -1.39 -6.78
C CYS A 54 -12.20 -2.45 -6.69
N ALA A 55 -12.50 -3.15 -7.78
CA ALA A 55 -13.39 -4.32 -7.74
C ALA A 55 -12.69 -5.57 -7.18
N VAL A 56 -11.35 -5.64 -7.27
CA VAL A 56 -10.57 -6.82 -6.84
C VAL A 56 -9.43 -6.50 -5.86
N LYS A 57 -9.06 -5.23 -5.72
CA LYS A 57 -8.03 -4.75 -4.77
C LYS A 57 -8.64 -3.85 -3.71
N GLN A 58 -7.99 -3.78 -2.55
CA GLN A 58 -8.22 -2.68 -1.62
C GLN A 58 -7.69 -1.38 -2.22
N CYS A 59 -8.49 -0.32 -2.15
CA CYS A 59 -8.16 0.99 -2.67
C CYS A 59 -8.21 2.02 -1.57
N PHE A 60 -7.19 2.88 -1.52
CA PHE A 60 -7.13 3.99 -0.59
C PHE A 60 -8.11 5.09 -1.00
N ASP A 61 -8.99 5.45 -0.07
CA ASP A 61 -9.87 6.60 -0.17
C ASP A 61 -9.36 7.73 0.73
N SER A 62 -8.70 8.69 0.11
CA SER A 62 -8.18 9.88 0.80
C SER A 62 -9.29 10.72 1.46
N SER A 63 -10.51 10.70 0.93
CA SER A 63 -11.64 11.45 1.51
C SER A 63 -12.16 10.84 2.80
N ALA A 64 -11.86 9.56 3.03
CA ALA A 64 -12.21 8.83 4.25
C ALA A 64 -11.16 8.99 5.36
N SER A 65 -10.00 9.60 5.10
CA SER A 65 -8.93 9.78 6.09
C SER A 65 -8.82 11.22 6.59
N SER A 66 -9.04 11.40 7.89
CA SER A 66 -8.89 12.69 8.58
C SER A 66 -7.44 13.15 8.76
N THR A 67 -6.46 12.26 8.57
CA THR A 67 -5.02 12.56 8.70
C THR A 67 -4.31 12.72 7.37
N TYR A 68 -5.03 12.52 6.26
CA TYR A 68 -4.48 12.63 4.92
C TYR A 68 -4.05 14.06 4.60
N LYS A 69 -2.89 14.18 3.94
CA LYS A 69 -2.43 15.43 3.31
C LYS A 69 -2.11 15.15 1.85
N ALA A 70 -2.68 15.95 0.98
CA ALA A 70 -2.36 15.89 -0.44
C ALA A 70 -0.93 16.36 -0.70
N ASP A 71 -0.19 15.59 -1.48
CA ASP A 71 1.12 15.96 -2.02
C ASP A 71 0.98 16.26 -3.53
N GLY A 72 0.46 15.29 -4.29
CA GLY A 72 0.07 15.48 -5.69
C GLY A 72 1.20 15.38 -6.71
N ARG A 73 2.47 15.28 -6.29
CA ARG A 73 3.58 15.00 -7.21
C ARG A 73 3.35 13.65 -7.91
N GLU A 74 3.57 13.60 -9.21
CA GLU A 74 3.37 12.40 -10.02
C GLU A 74 4.51 11.40 -9.85
N TRP A 75 4.18 10.11 -10.03
CA TRP A 75 5.16 9.02 -10.08
C TRP A 75 4.78 7.95 -11.09
N SER A 76 5.79 7.25 -11.59
CA SER A 76 5.63 6.12 -12.50
C SER A 76 6.79 5.14 -12.31
N ILE A 77 6.47 3.86 -12.19
CA ILE A 77 7.44 2.77 -12.03
C ILE A 77 7.15 1.69 -13.08
N GLN A 78 8.22 1.23 -13.73
CA GLN A 78 8.21 0.09 -14.64
C GLN A 78 8.87 -1.11 -13.96
N TYR A 79 8.09 -2.17 -13.76
CA TYR A 79 8.56 -3.50 -13.36
C TYR A 79 8.81 -4.36 -14.59
N GLY A 80 9.59 -5.44 -14.43
CA GLY A 80 9.74 -6.44 -15.50
C GLY A 80 8.42 -7.09 -15.90
N SER A 81 7.48 -7.22 -14.95
CA SER A 81 6.18 -7.86 -15.11
C SER A 81 5.04 -6.89 -15.44
N GLY A 82 5.27 -5.57 -15.45
CA GLY A 82 4.21 -4.59 -15.59
C GLY A 82 4.61 -3.17 -15.19
N ALA A 83 3.65 -2.27 -15.09
CA ALA A 83 3.88 -0.88 -14.70
C ALA A 83 2.79 -0.41 -13.72
N SER A 84 3.14 0.60 -12.93
CA SER A 84 2.19 1.34 -12.10
C SER A 84 2.53 2.82 -12.09
N SER A 85 1.52 3.67 -12.06
CA SER A 85 1.70 5.13 -11.99
C SER A 85 0.54 5.81 -11.27
N GLY A 86 0.80 6.99 -10.75
CA GLY A 86 -0.18 7.81 -10.05
C GLY A 86 0.44 9.05 -9.46
N PHE A 87 0.02 9.41 -8.24
CA PHE A 87 0.51 10.58 -7.52
C PHE A 87 0.86 10.23 -6.08
N PHE A 88 1.63 11.06 -5.41
CA PHE A 88 1.96 10.89 -3.99
C PHE A 88 0.90 11.52 -3.10
N GLY A 89 0.73 10.94 -1.91
CA GLY A 89 0.06 11.56 -0.77
C GLY A 89 0.82 11.26 0.51
N GLU A 90 0.43 11.91 1.60
CA GLU A 90 1.01 11.69 2.92
C GLU A 90 -0.09 11.29 3.90
N ASP A 91 0.14 10.24 4.68
CA ASP A 91 -0.76 9.84 5.76
C ASP A 91 -0.02 9.06 6.85
N VAL A 92 -0.75 8.62 7.87
CA VAL A 92 -0.28 7.71 8.91
C VAL A 92 -0.30 6.29 8.38
N VAL A 93 0.86 5.65 8.30
CA VAL A 93 1.02 4.24 7.96
C VAL A 93 1.26 3.44 9.23
N ARG A 94 0.66 2.26 9.34
CA ARG A 94 0.84 1.36 10.48
C ARG A 94 1.19 -0.03 9.99
N PHE A 95 2.18 -0.64 10.63
CA PHE A 95 2.57 -2.03 10.39
C PHE A 95 1.68 -2.94 11.23
N GLY A 96 0.94 -3.83 10.57
CA GLY A 96 -0.11 -4.68 11.13
C GLY A 96 -1.51 -4.23 10.69
N GLY A 97 -2.47 -5.16 10.67
CA GLY A 97 -3.87 -4.85 10.35
C GLY A 97 -4.63 -4.19 11.52
N GLU A 98 -5.83 -3.67 11.24
CA GLU A 98 -6.66 -3.05 12.27
C GLU A 98 -6.90 -3.99 13.47
N GLY A 99 -6.84 -3.44 14.69
CA GLY A 99 -7.02 -4.19 15.94
C GLY A 99 -5.80 -4.97 16.43
N SER A 100 -4.69 -5.00 15.67
CA SER A 100 -3.42 -5.56 16.11
C SER A 100 -2.59 -4.58 16.94
N THR A 101 -1.52 -5.07 17.58
CA THR A 101 -0.46 -4.17 18.11
C THR A 101 0.35 -3.66 16.93
N GLN A 102 0.38 -2.35 16.71
CA GLN A 102 0.95 -1.75 15.51
C GLN A 102 2.15 -0.84 15.80
N LEU A 103 3.10 -0.80 14.87
CA LEU A 103 4.10 0.26 14.79
C LEU A 103 3.51 1.38 13.94
N VAL A 104 3.38 2.57 14.52
CA VAL A 104 2.79 3.75 13.87
C VAL A 104 3.89 4.62 13.28
N VAL A 105 3.78 4.92 11.99
CA VAL A 105 4.72 5.77 11.23
C VAL A 105 3.95 6.97 10.65
N PRO A 106 3.92 8.10 11.37
CA PRO A 106 3.21 9.30 10.92
C PRO A 106 3.94 10.00 9.79
N ASN A 107 3.21 10.82 9.02
CA ASN A 107 3.74 11.64 7.92
C ASN A 107 4.50 10.81 6.86
N THR A 108 4.01 9.61 6.55
CA THR A 108 4.62 8.74 5.54
C THR A 108 4.12 9.16 4.17
N ILE A 109 5.05 9.48 3.26
CA ILE A 109 4.73 9.72 1.85
C ILE A 109 4.62 8.37 1.14
N PHE A 110 3.53 8.15 0.41
CA PHE A 110 3.28 6.94 -0.35
C PHE A 110 2.58 7.23 -1.67
N GLY A 111 2.73 6.31 -2.63
CA GLY A 111 2.08 6.38 -3.93
C GLY A 111 0.61 5.94 -3.85
N GLN A 112 -0.26 6.79 -4.36
CA GLN A 112 -1.65 6.48 -4.70
C GLN A 112 -1.70 6.12 -6.19
N ALA A 113 -1.83 4.82 -6.49
CA ALA A 113 -1.73 4.29 -7.84
C ALA A 113 -3.07 4.38 -8.58
N LEU A 114 -3.08 5.15 -9.68
CA LEU A 114 -4.25 5.29 -10.56
C LEU A 114 -4.27 4.24 -11.67
N VAL A 115 -3.09 3.84 -12.13
CA VAL A 115 -2.91 2.87 -13.21
C VAL A 115 -2.13 1.68 -12.68
N LEU A 116 -2.69 0.48 -12.87
CA LEU A 116 -2.05 -0.79 -12.58
C LEU A 116 -2.06 -1.65 -13.84
N SER A 117 -0.94 -2.30 -14.12
CA SER A 117 -0.88 -3.33 -15.15
C SER A 117 -1.74 -4.56 -14.79
N LYS A 118 -2.15 -5.31 -15.82
CA LYS A 118 -3.04 -6.49 -15.65
C LYS A 118 -2.45 -7.58 -14.76
N SER A 119 -1.12 -7.73 -14.72
CA SER A 119 -0.42 -8.67 -13.84
C SER A 119 -0.69 -8.32 -12.39
N ILE A 120 -0.43 -7.07 -11.99
CA ILE A 120 -0.71 -6.55 -10.64
C ILE A 120 -2.19 -6.73 -10.27
N ILE A 121 -3.12 -6.39 -11.17
CA ILE A 121 -4.57 -6.53 -10.91
C ILE A 121 -4.97 -7.99 -10.63
N ARG A 122 -4.29 -8.97 -11.25
CA ARG A 122 -4.59 -10.41 -11.07
C ARG A 122 -3.91 -11.05 -9.88
N ASP A 123 -2.95 -10.35 -9.29
CA ASP A 123 -2.16 -10.82 -8.15
C ASP A 123 -3.00 -10.87 -6.85
N ASP A 124 -2.47 -11.42 -5.77
CA ASP A 124 -3.09 -11.41 -4.45
C ASP A 124 -2.73 -10.16 -3.62
N LEU A 125 -1.60 -9.51 -3.92
CA LEU A 125 -1.17 -8.26 -3.27
C LEU A 125 -2.09 -7.07 -3.61
N ASP A 126 -2.24 -6.13 -2.68
CA ASP A 126 -2.84 -4.82 -2.97
C ASP A 126 -1.78 -3.81 -3.41
N GLY A 127 -0.62 -3.79 -2.75
CA GLY A 127 0.49 -2.88 -3.07
C GLY A 127 1.89 -3.40 -2.70
N ILE A 128 2.88 -2.52 -2.72
CA ILE A 128 4.28 -2.84 -2.37
C ILE A 128 4.77 -1.86 -1.30
N LEU A 129 5.49 -2.37 -0.31
CA LEU A 129 6.24 -1.61 0.68
C LEU A 129 7.74 -1.88 0.52
N GLY A 130 8.45 -0.94 -0.10
CA GLY A 130 9.90 -0.99 -0.24
C GLY A 130 10.66 -0.80 1.08
N LEU A 131 11.76 -1.55 1.26
CA LEU A 131 12.57 -1.63 2.48
C LEU A 131 14.09 -1.54 2.24
N ALA A 132 14.53 -1.07 1.07
CA ALA A 132 15.95 -0.86 0.74
C ALA A 132 16.52 0.46 1.29
#